data_AF-A0A935DXL1-F1
#
_entry.id   AF-A0A935DXL1-F1
#
_cell.length_a   1.000
_cell.length_b   1.000
_cell.length_c   1.000
_cell.angle_alpha   90.00
_cell.angle_beta   90.00
_cell.angle_gamma   90.00
#
_symmetry.space_group_name_H-M   'P 1'
#
loop_
_entity.id
_entity.type
_entity.pdbx_description
1 polymer ?
#
loop_
_entity_poly.entity_id
_entity_poly.type
_entity_poly.pdbx_seq_one_letter_code
_entity_poly.pdbx_strand_id
1 'polypeptide(L)'
;MMSVIYLFWMYVFLFGVIGAMRGWAKELMVIFSVVTSLAVNLLLEKYIPLVRDLDKTTTSVFWIRVIILVALVYFGYQTVNISRLAGKALRENLQDTLFGAVLGGVNGYLVAGSVLYYNHVANYPYPNVISRAADPAIAEAIEKLMAVMPPRFLGEPSIYFAVIIILIFIIVVYI
;
A
#
# COMPACT_ATOMS: atom_id res chain seq x y z
N MET A 1 4.43 -19.63 -15.01
CA MET A 1 3.78 -18.34 -14.64
C MET A 1 3.85 -18.22 -13.12
N MET A 2 4.33 -17.11 -12.57
CA MET A 2 4.45 -16.95 -11.11
C MET A 2 3.07 -16.64 -10.53
N SER A 3 2.64 -17.38 -9.49
CA SER A 3 1.36 -17.10 -8.82
C SER A 3 1.38 -15.72 -8.15
N VAL A 4 0.24 -15.03 -8.19
CA VAL A 4 0.00 -13.75 -7.49
C VAL A 4 0.40 -13.84 -6.01
N ILE A 5 0.21 -15.01 -5.40
CA ILE A 5 0.56 -15.27 -4.00
C ILE A 5 2.07 -15.16 -3.76
N TYR A 6 2.89 -15.74 -4.66
CA TYR A 6 4.35 -15.65 -4.53
C TYR A 6 4.84 -14.24 -4.77
N LEU A 7 4.29 -13.56 -5.78
CA LEU A 7 4.62 -12.18 -6.08
C LEU A 7 4.30 -11.25 -4.90
N PHE A 8 3.14 -11.45 -4.26
CA PHE A 8 2.74 -10.74 -3.06
C PHE A 8 3.77 -10.91 -1.93
N TRP A 9 4.08 -12.15 -1.53
CA TRP A 9 5.01 -12.40 -0.42
C TRP A 9 6.44 -11.97 -0.74
N MET A 10 6.87 -12.09 -2.00
CA MET A 10 8.16 -11.59 -2.46
C MET A 10 8.28 -10.08 -2.21
N TYR A 11 7.26 -9.29 -2.58
CA TYR A 11 7.29 -7.85 -2.32
C TYR A 11 7.17 -7.51 -0.83
N VAL A 12 6.35 -8.22 -0.06
CA VAL A 12 6.28 -8.02 1.40
C VAL A 12 7.66 -8.22 2.04
N PHE A 13 8.37 -9.28 1.67
CA PHE A 13 9.70 -9.55 2.20
C PHE A 13 10.73 -8.52 1.71
N LEU A 14 10.71 -8.17 0.42
CA LEU A 14 11.59 -7.15 -0.16
C LEU A 14 11.47 -5.81 0.57
N PHE A 15 10.24 -5.33 0.78
CA PHE A 15 9.99 -4.09 1.50
C PHE A 15 10.36 -4.21 2.98
N GLY A 16 10.22 -5.39 3.59
CA GLY A 16 10.75 -5.67 4.93
C GLY A 16 12.26 -5.45 5.01
N VAL A 17 13.03 -5.99 4.06
CA VAL A 17 14.49 -5.76 3.99
C VAL A 17 14.81 -4.28 3.80
N ILE A 18 14.10 -3.59 2.89
CA ILE A 18 14.27 -2.14 2.67
C ILE A 18 13.98 -1.35 3.94
N GLY A 19 12.90 -1.69 4.66
CA GLY A 19 12.52 -1.02 5.90
C GLY A 19 13.55 -1.22 7.01
N ALA A 20 14.16 -2.40 7.09
CA ALA A 20 15.24 -2.69 8.04
C ALA A 20 16.43 -1.74 7.84
N MET A 21 16.77 -1.43 6.59
CA MET A 21 17.88 -0.53 6.23
C MET A 21 17.51 0.95 6.38
N ARG A 22 16.24 1.31 6.18
CA ARG A 22 15.78 2.71 6.13
C ARG A 22 15.40 3.29 7.49
N GLY A 23 14.94 2.44 8.41
CA GLY A 23 14.53 2.81 9.75
C GLY A 23 13.03 3.13 9.88
N TRP A 24 12.49 2.85 11.06
CA TRP A 24 11.04 2.82 11.32
C TRP A 24 10.33 4.16 11.07
N ALA A 25 10.91 5.28 11.49
CA ALA A 25 10.27 6.59 11.40
C ALA A 25 10.01 7.00 9.94
N LYS A 26 10.92 6.65 9.03
CA LYS A 26 10.79 6.92 7.60
C LYS A 26 9.78 5.98 6.93
N GLU A 27 9.70 4.73 7.37
CA GLU A 27 8.69 3.77 6.90
C GLU A 27 7.28 4.13 7.38
N LEU A 28 7.14 4.70 8.58
CA LEU A 28 5.85 5.19 9.09
C LEU A 28 5.26 6.30 8.20
N MET A 29 6.10 7.19 7.68
CA MET A 29 5.66 8.23 6.73
C MET A 29 5.13 7.64 5.41
N VAL A 30 5.68 6.51 4.97
CA VAL A 30 5.18 5.79 3.80
C VAL A 30 3.82 5.17 4.08
N ILE A 31 3.59 4.61 5.28
CA ILE A 31 2.25 4.11 5.66
C ILE A 31 1.22 5.23 5.52
N PHE A 32 1.54 6.44 5.99
CA PHE A 32 0.64 7.58 5.91
C PHE A 32 0.31 7.96 4.47
N SER A 33 1.30 7.93 3.58
CA SER A 33 1.07 8.26 2.17
C SER A 33 0.26 7.17 1.46
N VAL A 34 0.46 5.90 1.79
CA VAL A 34 -0.35 4.79 1.25
C VAL A 34 -1.80 4.92 1.70
N VAL A 35 -2.05 5.10 3.00
CA VAL A 35 -3.40 5.26 3.54
C VAL A 35 -4.10 6.48 2.93
N THR A 36 -3.38 7.60 2.81
CA THR A 36 -3.89 8.80 2.14
C THR A 36 -4.25 8.51 0.68
N SER A 37 -3.43 7.74 -0.02
CA SER A 37 -3.71 7.35 -1.41
C SER A 37 -4.96 6.48 -1.54
N LEU A 38 -5.15 5.52 -0.63
CA LEU A 38 -6.36 4.70 -0.59
C LEU A 38 -7.60 5.56 -0.32
N ALA A 39 -7.49 6.52 0.62
CA ALA A 39 -8.55 7.47 0.90
C ALA A 39 -8.88 8.33 -0.33
N VAL A 40 -7.87 8.89 -1.01
CA VAL A 40 -8.07 9.68 -2.23
C VAL A 40 -8.76 8.84 -3.30
N ASN A 41 -8.29 7.62 -3.56
CA ASN A 41 -8.91 6.73 -4.54
C ASN A 41 -10.39 6.45 -4.23
N LEU A 42 -10.70 6.17 -2.97
CA LEU A 42 -12.08 5.95 -2.54
C LEU A 42 -12.93 7.21 -2.69
N LEU A 43 -12.42 8.37 -2.29
CA LEU A 43 -13.14 9.64 -2.39
C LEU A 43 -13.41 10.02 -3.84
N LEU A 44 -12.45 9.82 -4.74
CA LEU A 44 -12.63 10.02 -6.17
C LEU A 44 -13.75 9.12 -6.71
N GLU A 45 -13.73 7.84 -6.36
CA GLU A 45 -14.74 6.88 -6.80
C GLU A 45 -16.14 7.17 -6.25
N LYS A 46 -16.25 7.74 -5.05
CA LYS A 46 -17.55 8.01 -4.43
C LYS A 46 -18.16 9.34 -4.86
N TYR A 47 -17.33 10.39 -4.93
CA TYR A 47 -17.82 11.76 -5.02
C TYR A 47 -17.57 12.41 -6.39
N ILE A 48 -16.66 11.90 -7.21
CA ILE A 48 -16.38 12.47 -8.53
C ILE A 48 -17.11 11.65 -9.60
N PRO A 49 -18.15 12.20 -10.26
CA PRO A 49 -18.92 11.47 -11.28
C PRO A 49 -18.05 10.93 -12.42
N LEU A 50 -17.03 11.69 -12.83
CA LEU A 50 -16.07 11.29 -13.86
C LEU A 50 -15.35 9.97 -13.55
N VAL A 51 -15.13 9.64 -12.28
CA VAL A 51 -14.46 8.39 -11.87
C VAL A 51 -15.48 7.33 -11.46
N ARG A 52 -16.56 7.74 -10.78
CA ARG A 52 -17.63 6.86 -10.31
C ARG A 52 -18.33 6.12 -11.46
N ASP A 53 -18.59 6.82 -12.55
CA ASP A 53 -19.40 6.30 -13.66
C ASP A 53 -18.56 5.48 -14.67
N LEU A 54 -17.24 5.37 -14.44
CA LEU A 54 -16.36 4.50 -15.23
C LEU A 54 -16.48 3.04 -14.79
N ASP A 55 -16.43 2.12 -15.75
CA ASP A 55 -16.34 0.71 -15.45
C ASP A 55 -14.99 0.40 -14.78
N LYS A 56 -15.06 -0.16 -13.56
CA LYS A 56 -13.90 -0.54 -12.74
C LYS A 56 -13.05 -1.63 -13.38
N THR A 57 -13.59 -2.37 -14.35
CA THR A 57 -12.84 -3.38 -15.11
C THR A 57 -11.95 -2.77 -16.18
N THR A 58 -12.13 -1.49 -16.50
CA THR A 58 -11.37 -0.80 -17.54
C THR A 58 -9.93 -0.60 -17.12
N THR A 59 -8.99 -0.88 -18.03
CA THR A 59 -7.54 -0.66 -17.86
C THR A 59 -7.20 0.77 -17.44
N SER A 60 -7.95 1.77 -17.89
CA SER A 60 -7.78 3.18 -17.50
C SER A 60 -8.00 3.41 -16.00
N VAL A 61 -9.04 2.79 -15.41
CA VAL A 61 -9.34 2.92 -13.96
C VAL A 61 -8.25 2.26 -13.12
N PHE A 62 -7.74 1.10 -13.57
CA PHE A 62 -6.57 0.46 -12.97
C PHE A 62 -5.37 1.42 -12.91
N TRP A 63 -5.01 2.04 -14.04
CA TRP A 63 -3.87 2.95 -14.09
C TRP A 63 -4.06 4.21 -13.28
N ILE A 64 -5.26 4.80 -13.28
CA ILE A 64 -5.55 5.96 -12.42
C ILE A 64 -5.26 5.62 -10.96
N ARG A 65 -5.78 4.48 -10.48
CA ARG A 65 -5.59 4.05 -9.08
C ARG A 65 -4.12 3.77 -8.75
N VAL A 66 -3.42 3.08 -9.65
CA VAL A 66 -2.00 2.74 -9.47
C VAL A 66 -1.12 3.98 -9.55
N ILE A 67 -1.37 4.93 -10.45
CA ILE A 67 -0.60 6.17 -10.55
C ILE A 67 -0.77 7.02 -9.29
N ILE A 68 -2.00 7.15 -8.77
CA ILE A 68 -2.25 7.87 -7.51
C ILE A 68 -1.53 7.18 -6.33
N LEU A 69 -1.55 5.85 -6.29
CA LEU A 69 -0.81 5.05 -5.30
C LEU A 69 0.69 5.32 -5.40
N VAL A 70 1.28 5.11 -6.56
CA VAL A 70 2.72 5.25 -6.77
C VAL A 70 3.18 6.69 -6.53
N ALA A 71 2.43 7.70 -6.98
CA ALA A 71 2.79 9.10 -6.77
C ALA A 71 2.83 9.46 -5.28
N LEU A 72 1.82 9.07 -4.51
CA LEU A 72 1.79 9.37 -3.07
C LEU A 72 2.80 8.52 -2.29
N VAL A 73 2.97 7.25 -2.63
CA VAL A 73 4.03 6.38 -2.08
C VAL A 73 5.40 6.98 -2.34
N TYR A 74 5.65 7.43 -3.57
CA TYR A 74 6.88 8.12 -3.96
C TYR A 74 7.11 9.35 -3.08
N PHE A 75 6.11 10.21 -2.88
CA PHE A 75 6.24 11.33 -1.96
C PHE A 75 6.50 10.90 -0.52
N GLY A 76 5.87 9.83 -0.03
CA GLY A 76 6.17 9.26 1.29
C GLY A 76 7.59 8.73 1.43
N TYR A 77 8.17 8.20 0.33
CA TYR A 77 9.57 7.79 0.28
C TYR A 77 10.53 8.97 0.21
N GLN A 78 10.17 9.99 -0.59
CA GLN A 78 10.95 11.20 -0.84
C GLN A 78 10.83 12.25 0.27
N THR A 79 9.88 12.11 1.20
CA THR A 79 9.59 13.17 2.17
C THR A 79 10.89 13.56 2.88
N VAL A 80 11.22 14.83 2.66
CA VAL A 80 12.49 15.52 2.90
C VAL A 80 13.14 15.08 4.20
N ASN A 81 14.46 14.96 4.18
CA ASN A 81 15.34 14.65 5.31
C ASN A 81 15.00 15.51 6.55
N ILE A 82 14.00 15.11 7.35
CA ILE A 82 13.68 15.75 8.63
C ILE A 82 14.77 15.30 9.60
N SER A 83 15.90 15.99 9.55
CA SER A 83 17.02 15.81 10.48
C SER A 83 16.60 15.95 11.96
N ARG A 84 15.40 16.49 12.23
CA ARG A 84 14.82 16.60 13.58
C ARG A 84 14.38 15.24 14.18
N LEU A 85 14.04 14.24 13.37
CA LEU A 85 13.80 12.86 13.83
C LEU A 85 15.07 12.01 13.80
N ALA A 86 16.07 12.39 13.00
CA ALA A 86 17.33 11.65 12.87
C ALA A 86 18.36 11.98 13.97
N GLY A 87 18.21 13.10 14.69
CA GLY A 87 19.20 13.63 15.64
C GLY A 87 19.51 12.79 16.89
N LYS A 88 18.88 11.62 17.06
CA LYS A 88 19.15 10.69 18.18
C LYS A 88 19.40 9.23 17.77
N ALA A 89 19.42 8.92 16.47
CA ALA A 89 19.52 7.55 15.97
C ALA A 89 20.98 7.13 15.62
N LEU A 90 21.98 7.68 16.31
CA LEU A 90 23.41 7.39 16.06
C LEU A 90 23.99 6.30 16.98
N ARG A 91 23.13 5.57 17.69
CA ARG A 91 23.46 4.29 18.33
C ARG A 91 22.42 3.28 17.86
N GLU A 92 22.73 2.60 16.76
CA GLU A 92 21.87 1.57 16.18
C GLU A 92 21.60 0.48 17.22
N ASN A 93 20.42 0.51 17.81
CA ASN A 93 19.90 -0.64 18.55
C ASN A 93 19.26 -1.57 17.50
N LEU A 94 19.53 -2.87 17.58
CA LEU A 94 18.82 -3.92 16.82
C LEU A 94 17.30 -3.70 16.80
N GLN A 95 16.76 -3.07 17.86
CA GLN A 95 15.39 -2.63 17.97
C GLN A 95 14.92 -1.75 16.79
N ASP A 96 15.66 -0.70 16.42
CA ASP A 96 15.23 0.22 15.34
C ASP A 96 15.22 -0.48 13.98
N THR A 97 16.18 -1.37 13.74
CA THR A 97 16.24 -2.21 12.53
C THR A 97 15.07 -3.19 12.48
N LEU A 98 14.71 -3.83 13.60
CA LEU A 98 13.58 -4.75 13.68
C LEU A 98 12.24 -4.02 13.46
N PHE A 99 12.04 -2.85 14.07
CA PHE A 99 10.85 -2.02 13.82
C PHE A 99 10.81 -1.54 12.37
N GLY A 100 11.94 -1.14 11.81
CA GLY A 100 12.06 -0.83 10.38
C GLY A 100 11.63 -2.01 9.50
N ALA A 101 12.08 -3.22 9.82
CA ALA A 101 11.75 -4.42 9.05
C ALA A 101 10.25 -4.73 9.07
N VAL A 102 9.62 -4.64 10.24
CA VAL A 102 8.19 -4.88 10.40
C VAL A 102 7.38 -3.82 9.65
N LEU A 103 7.70 -2.53 9.82
CA LEU A 103 6.99 -1.45 9.13
C LEU A 103 7.22 -1.51 7.61
N GLY A 104 8.42 -1.89 7.17
CA GLY A 104 8.72 -2.18 5.78
C GLY A 104 7.83 -3.31 5.24
N GLY A 105 7.70 -4.42 5.96
CA GLY A 105 6.80 -5.52 5.57
C GLY A 105 5.33 -5.07 5.48
N VAL A 106 4.87 -4.24 6.42
CA VAL A 106 3.53 -3.62 6.39
C VAL A 106 3.39 -2.73 5.15
N ASN A 107 4.39 -1.91 4.83
CA ASN A 107 4.38 -1.11 3.60
C ASN A 107 4.35 -1.98 2.35
N GLY A 108 5.11 -3.07 2.31
CA GLY A 108 5.05 -4.04 1.23
C GLY A 108 3.65 -4.64 1.05
N TYR A 109 2.99 -5.01 2.15
CA TYR A 109 1.60 -5.46 2.13
C TYR A 109 0.64 -4.37 1.62
N LEU A 110 0.77 -3.14 2.14
CA LEU A 110 -0.10 -2.02 1.78
C LEU A 110 0.08 -1.63 0.29
N VAL A 111 1.31 -1.52 -0.20
CA VAL A 111 1.60 -1.13 -1.58
C VAL A 111 1.33 -2.26 -2.55
N ALA A 112 2.01 -3.41 -2.40
CA ALA A 112 1.87 -4.52 -3.34
C ALA A 112 0.47 -5.12 -3.28
N GLY A 113 -0.13 -5.23 -2.09
CA GLY A 113 -1.49 -5.69 -1.93
C GLY A 113 -2.52 -4.78 -2.62
N SER A 114 -2.33 -3.46 -2.58
CA SER A 114 -3.20 -2.53 -3.29
C SER A 114 -3.09 -2.65 -4.80
N VAL A 115 -1.86 -2.72 -5.34
CA VAL A 115 -1.64 -2.92 -6.78
C VAL A 115 -2.25 -4.25 -7.26
N LEU A 116 -2.02 -5.33 -6.52
CA LEU A 116 -2.56 -6.65 -6.84
C LEU A 116 -4.08 -6.70 -6.77
N TYR A 117 -4.67 -6.04 -5.77
CA TYR A 117 -6.12 -5.92 -5.65
C TYR A 117 -6.72 -5.15 -6.84
N TYR A 118 -6.12 -4.02 -7.23
CA TYR A 118 -6.59 -3.28 -8.40
C TYR A 118 -6.46 -4.09 -9.69
N ASN A 119 -5.39 -4.87 -9.83
CA ASN A 119 -5.22 -5.77 -10.98
C ASN A 119 -6.31 -6.86 -11.01
N HIS A 120 -6.68 -7.39 -9.85
CA HIS A 120 -7.76 -8.38 -9.72
C HIS A 120 -9.13 -7.78 -10.06
N VAL A 121 -9.45 -6.60 -9.53
CA VAL A 121 -10.70 -5.87 -9.84
C VAL A 121 -10.79 -5.48 -11.33
N ALA A 122 -9.66 -5.14 -11.94
CA ALA A 122 -9.55 -4.86 -13.38
C ALA A 122 -9.59 -6.13 -14.26
N ASN A 123 -9.87 -7.29 -13.66
CA ASN A 123 -9.91 -8.57 -14.35
C ASN A 123 -8.62 -8.90 -15.12
N TYR A 124 -7.46 -8.66 -14.52
CA TYR A 124 -6.15 -9.01 -15.09
C TYR A 124 -5.94 -8.42 -16.50
N PRO A 125 -5.89 -7.07 -16.64
CA PRO A 125 -5.84 -6.38 -17.93
C PRO A 125 -4.62 -6.74 -18.79
N TYR A 126 -3.57 -7.30 -18.18
CA TYR A 126 -2.34 -7.73 -18.84
C TYR A 126 -2.05 -9.22 -18.56
N PRO A 127 -2.76 -10.15 -19.21
CA PRO A 127 -2.66 -11.59 -18.93
C PRO A 127 -1.28 -12.17 -19.24
N ASN A 128 -0.50 -11.55 -20.13
CA ASN A 128 0.87 -11.94 -20.44
C ASN A 128 1.85 -11.69 -19.28
N VAL A 129 1.50 -10.79 -18.34
CA VAL A 129 2.32 -10.45 -17.17
C VAL A 129 1.79 -11.14 -15.93
N ILE A 130 0.50 -10.95 -15.63
CA ILE A 130 -0.20 -11.58 -14.51
C ILE A 130 -1.54 -12.08 -15.02
N SER A 131 -1.76 -13.39 -14.98
CA SER A 131 -3.03 -14.02 -15.35
C SER A 131 -3.78 -14.50 -14.13
N ARG A 132 -5.06 -14.82 -14.33
CA ARG A 132 -5.82 -15.67 -13.41
C ARG A 132 -5.10 -17.01 -13.23
N ALA A 133 -5.23 -17.58 -12.04
CA ALA A 133 -4.74 -18.93 -11.78
C ALA A 133 -5.59 -19.94 -12.57
N ALA A 134 -4.93 -20.88 -13.25
CA ALA A 134 -5.60 -21.96 -13.98
C ALA A 134 -6.06 -23.09 -13.05
N ASP A 135 -5.38 -23.26 -11.91
CA ASP A 135 -5.72 -24.24 -10.88
C ASP A 135 -6.83 -23.68 -9.97
N PRO A 136 -7.99 -24.37 -9.84
CA PRO A 136 -9.08 -23.97 -8.96
C PRO A 136 -8.66 -23.78 -7.49
N ALA A 137 -7.74 -24.60 -6.97
CA ALA A 137 -7.29 -24.49 -5.58
C ALA A 137 -6.50 -23.19 -5.34
N ILE A 138 -5.67 -22.80 -6.33
CA ILE A 138 -4.91 -21.56 -6.27
C ILE A 138 -5.84 -20.35 -6.47
N ALA A 139 -6.84 -20.46 -7.35
CA ALA A 139 -7.83 -19.42 -7.56
C ALA A 139 -8.61 -19.12 -6.27
N GLU A 140 -9.07 -20.15 -5.54
CA GLU A 140 -9.75 -19.97 -4.25
C GLU A 140 -8.83 -19.31 -3.19
N ALA A 141 -7.56 -19.69 -3.16
CA ALA A 141 -6.58 -19.07 -2.26
C ALA A 141 -6.35 -17.59 -2.60
N ILE A 142 -6.35 -17.22 -3.88
CA ILE A 142 -6.26 -15.82 -4.32
C ILE A 142 -7.51 -15.05 -3.88
N GLU A 143 -8.72 -15.60 -4.04
CA GLU A 143 -9.96 -14.93 -3.59
C GLU A 143 -9.95 -14.67 -2.08
N LYS A 144 -9.51 -15.65 -1.28
CA LYS A 144 -9.33 -15.48 0.17
C LYS A 144 -8.31 -14.39 0.49
N LEU A 145 -7.21 -14.34 -0.25
CA LEU A 145 -6.20 -13.29 -0.11
C LEU A 145 -6.76 -11.90 -0.48
N MET A 146 -7.54 -11.80 -1.56
CA MET A 146 -8.17 -10.54 -2.00
C MET A 146 -9.21 -10.01 -1.00
N ALA A 147 -9.80 -10.89 -0.18
CA ALA A 147 -10.71 -10.49 0.90
C ALA A 147 -10.03 -9.65 1.99
N VAL A 148 -8.73 -9.87 2.21
CA VAL A 148 -7.93 -9.17 3.22
C VAL A 148 -7.00 -8.13 2.62
N MET A 149 -7.13 -7.79 1.34
CA MET A 149 -6.25 -6.81 0.71
C MET A 149 -6.53 -5.37 1.16
N PRO A 150 -5.51 -4.49 1.19
CA PRO A 150 -5.62 -3.16 1.79
C PRO A 150 -6.77 -2.30 1.27
N PRO A 151 -7.08 -2.20 -0.04
CA PRO A 151 -8.19 -1.38 -0.50
C PRO A 151 -9.58 -1.89 -0.06
N ARG A 152 -9.69 -3.17 0.28
CA ARG A 152 -10.93 -3.77 0.80
C ARG A 152 -10.98 -3.73 2.32
N PHE A 153 -9.86 -4.04 2.98
CA PHE A 153 -9.72 -3.99 4.44
C PHE A 153 -9.82 -2.56 4.97
N LEU A 154 -9.16 -1.60 4.32
CA LEU A 154 -9.27 -0.16 4.55
C LEU A 154 -10.35 0.45 3.64
N GLY A 155 -11.49 -0.23 3.53
CA GLY A 155 -12.67 0.31 2.86
C GLY A 155 -13.45 1.27 3.77
N GLU A 156 -14.67 1.60 3.37
CA GLU A 156 -15.58 2.36 4.23
C GLU A 156 -16.15 1.48 5.35
N PRO A 157 -16.23 1.97 6.61
CA PRO A 157 -15.82 3.31 7.08
C PRO A 157 -14.37 3.37 7.61
N SER A 158 -13.67 2.24 7.68
CA SER A 158 -12.35 2.10 8.31
C SER A 158 -11.29 3.09 7.82
N ILE A 159 -11.31 3.45 6.54
CA ILE A 159 -10.35 4.41 5.98
C ILE A 159 -10.44 5.80 6.61
N TYR A 160 -11.65 6.23 6.97
CA TYR A 160 -11.86 7.56 7.58
C TYR A 160 -11.24 7.60 8.97
N PHE A 161 -11.42 6.52 9.74
CA PHE A 161 -10.76 6.36 11.03
C PHE A 161 -9.24 6.32 10.87
N ALA A 162 -8.72 5.58 9.88
CA ALA A 162 -7.28 5.51 9.63
C ALA A 162 -6.69 6.89 9.30
N VAL A 163 -7.33 7.68 8.43
CA VAL A 163 -6.91 9.05 8.11
C VAL A 163 -6.97 9.95 9.33
N ILE A 164 -8.03 9.88 10.14
CA ILE A 164 -8.16 10.67 11.37
C ILE A 164 -7.05 10.33 12.37
N ILE A 165 -6.74 9.04 12.56
CA ILE A 165 -5.65 8.58 13.43
C ILE A 165 -4.31 9.15 12.96
N ILE A 166 -4.06 9.13 11.65
CA ILE A 166 -2.85 9.72 11.05
C ILE A 166 -2.79 11.22 11.32
N LEU A 167 -3.90 11.95 11.14
CA LEU A 167 -3.96 13.38 11.43
C LEU A 167 -3.71 13.70 12.90
N ILE A 168 -4.31 12.93 13.82
CA ILE A 168 -4.06 13.07 15.26
C ILE A 168 -2.58 12.83 15.56
N PHE A 169 -2.00 11.78 15.00
CA PHE A 169 -0.58 11.48 15.18
C PHE A 169 0.31 12.63 14.70
N ILE A 170 0.03 13.18 13.51
CA ILE A 170 0.78 14.33 12.97
C ILE A 170 0.64 15.53 13.92
N ILE A 171 -0.56 15.84 14.39
CA ILE A 171 -0.78 16.96 15.32
C ILE A 171 0.05 16.77 16.60
N VAL A 172 0.00 15.59 17.22
CA VAL A 172 0.71 15.31 18.48
C VAL A 172 2.23 15.33 18.32
N VAL A 173 2.75 14.93 17.16
CA VAL A 173 4.20 14.85 16.93
C VAL A 173 4.79 16.20 16.50
N TYR A 174 4.01 17.04 15.82
CA TYR A 174 4.51 18.29 15.20
C TYR A 174 4.12 19.57 15.95
N ILE A 175 3.13 19.54 16.85
CA ILE A 175 2.72 20.66 17.71
C ILE A 175 3.21 20.39 19.13
#